data_AF-A0A7D5T457-F1
#
_entry.id   AF-A0A7D5T457-F1
#
_cell.length_a   1.000
_cell.length_b   1.000
_cell.length_c   1.000
_cell.angle_alpha   90.00
_cell.angle_beta   90.00
_cell.angle_gamma   90.00
#
_symmetry.space_group_name_H-M   'P 1'
#
loop_
_entity.id
_entity.type
_entity.pdbx_description
1 polymer ?
#
loop_
_entity_poly.entity_id
_entity_poly.type
_entity_poly.pdbx_seq_one_letter_code
_entity_poly.pdbx_strand_id
1 'polypeptide(L)'
;MEGRSFVGTASAVEDDIDAVLGEPTVTNESVLTKGLAVLRTLSDLCELTRASQPIPGPTAVDDGDERLDASVATVLETVYDRGDATPADVDRLARACDCGLLAVADGSVHVPLARAGPAAGNWAVVFAFVHDRLDALREKGAHVRDRIARSGKAETVFERVWRSVVETLADIRRVLRHTLTRHRWVSHRAGRSDDRPQRFGSWVVERLDT
;
A
#
# COMPACT_ATOMS: atom_id res chain seq x y z
N MET A 1 -4.97 -1.96 12.98
CA MET A 1 -4.00 -2.44 11.97
C MET A 1 -3.02 -1.32 11.71
N GLU A 2 -1.83 -1.59 11.20
CA GLU A 2 -0.79 -0.58 11.01
C GLU A 2 -0.20 -0.65 9.60
N GLY A 3 0.18 0.50 9.05
CA GLY A 3 0.79 0.60 7.72
C GLY A 3 2.06 -0.26 7.60
N ARG A 4 2.84 -0.37 8.69
CA ARG A 4 4.04 -1.21 8.73
C ARG A 4 3.78 -2.68 8.40
N SER A 5 2.60 -3.22 8.67
CA SER A 5 2.28 -4.62 8.33
C SER A 5 2.31 -4.85 6.82
N PHE A 6 1.79 -3.90 6.04
CA PHE A 6 1.84 -3.99 4.57
C PHE A 6 3.23 -3.70 4.04
N VAL A 7 3.84 -2.61 4.52
CA VAL A 7 5.16 -2.15 4.06
C VAL A 7 6.25 -3.17 4.37
N GLY A 8 6.28 -3.69 5.59
CA GLY A 8 7.24 -4.71 6.00
C GLY A 8 7.07 -6.03 5.23
N THR A 9 5.83 -6.39 4.87
CA THR A 9 5.59 -7.58 4.03
C THR A 9 6.12 -7.37 2.61
N ALA A 10 5.95 -6.17 2.02
CA ALA A 10 6.51 -5.85 0.72
C ALA A 10 8.05 -5.78 0.72
N SER A 11 8.64 -5.19 1.76
CA SER A 11 10.09 -5.14 1.97
C SER A 11 10.69 -6.54 2.12
N ALA A 12 10.06 -7.43 2.91
CA ALA A 12 10.51 -8.82 3.04
C ALA A 12 10.46 -9.60 1.71
N VAL A 13 9.46 -9.33 0.85
CA VAL A 13 9.44 -9.88 -0.52
C VAL A 13 10.61 -9.33 -1.34
N GLU A 14 10.92 -8.04 -1.23
CA GLU A 14 12.06 -7.45 -1.93
C GLU A 14 13.36 -8.13 -1.52
N ASP A 15 13.61 -8.26 -0.22
CA ASP A 15 14.83 -8.85 0.33
C ASP A 15 15.05 -10.27 -0.20
N ASP A 16 13.99 -11.09 -0.25
CA ASP A 16 14.09 -12.46 -0.76
C ASP A 16 14.33 -12.51 -2.28
N ILE A 17 13.74 -11.58 -3.05
CA ILE A 17 13.99 -11.48 -4.50
C ILE A 17 15.41 -11.00 -4.77
N ASP A 18 15.86 -9.98 -4.05
CA ASP A 18 17.20 -9.38 -4.18
C ASP A 18 18.28 -10.36 -3.72
N ALA A 19 18.02 -11.16 -2.68
CA ALA A 19 18.92 -12.24 -2.28
C ALA A 19 19.15 -13.23 -3.43
N VAL A 20 18.09 -13.63 -4.14
CA VAL A 20 18.23 -14.49 -5.31
C VAL A 20 18.95 -13.77 -6.44
N LEU A 21 18.60 -12.53 -6.76
CA LEU A 21 19.27 -11.76 -7.82
C LEU A 21 20.77 -11.55 -7.54
N GLY A 22 21.15 -11.37 -6.27
CA GLY A 22 22.52 -11.22 -5.81
C GLY A 22 23.38 -12.49 -5.90
N GLU A 23 22.77 -13.68 -6.02
CA GLU A 23 23.53 -14.92 -6.20
C GLU A 23 24.25 -14.96 -7.56
N PRO A 24 25.59 -15.12 -7.60
CA PRO A 24 26.36 -15.20 -8.84
C PRO A 24 25.96 -16.41 -9.70
N THR A 25 25.60 -17.51 -9.03
CA THR A 25 25.17 -18.77 -9.65
C THR A 25 23.86 -19.22 -9.03
N VAL A 26 22.85 -19.39 -9.87
CA VAL A 26 21.49 -19.75 -9.51
C VAL A 26 21.45 -21.20 -9.03
N THR A 27 21.60 -21.42 -7.72
CA THR A 27 21.48 -22.74 -7.12
C THR A 27 20.01 -23.16 -7.08
N ASN A 28 19.71 -24.41 -7.42
CA ASN A 28 18.33 -24.90 -7.49
C ASN A 28 17.61 -24.81 -6.14
N GLU A 29 18.33 -25.11 -5.07
CA GLU A 29 17.77 -25.17 -3.71
C GLU A 29 17.42 -23.78 -3.16
N SER A 30 18.32 -22.80 -3.33
CA SER A 30 18.06 -21.43 -2.88
C SER A 30 16.88 -20.81 -3.62
N VAL A 31 16.85 -20.96 -4.96
CA VAL A 31 15.79 -20.42 -5.82
C VAL A 31 14.42 -20.98 -5.48
N LEU A 32 14.35 -22.29 -5.18
CA LEU A 32 13.11 -22.93 -4.76
C LEU A 32 12.68 -22.43 -3.38
N THR A 33 13.60 -22.48 -2.41
CA THR A 33 13.32 -22.10 -1.03
C THR A 33 12.87 -20.65 -0.93
N LYS A 34 13.59 -19.74 -1.59
CA LYS A 34 13.26 -18.31 -1.65
C LYS A 34 11.98 -18.03 -2.44
N GLY A 35 11.78 -18.70 -3.58
CA GLY A 35 10.54 -18.55 -4.34
C GLY A 35 9.30 -18.97 -3.54
N LEU A 36 9.39 -20.07 -2.77
CA LEU A 36 8.31 -20.52 -1.88
C LEU A 36 8.13 -19.59 -0.67
N ALA A 37 9.21 -19.05 -0.10
CA ALA A 37 9.14 -18.06 0.96
C ALA A 37 8.41 -16.79 0.48
N VAL A 38 8.76 -16.28 -0.71
CA VAL A 38 8.08 -15.14 -1.33
C VAL A 38 6.59 -15.43 -1.51
N LEU A 39 6.20 -16.59 -2.05
CA LEU A 39 4.78 -16.95 -2.20
C LEU A 39 4.02 -16.96 -0.87
N ARG A 40 4.66 -17.44 0.20
CA ARG A 40 4.07 -17.40 1.55
C ARG A 40 3.88 -15.97 2.04
N THR A 41 4.88 -15.12 1.90
CA THR A 41 4.81 -13.70 2.28
C THR A 41 3.76 -12.95 1.45
N LEU A 42 3.62 -13.27 0.16
CA LEU A 42 2.54 -12.74 -0.69
C LEU A 42 1.15 -13.23 -0.27
N SER A 43 1.04 -14.45 0.25
CA SER A 43 -0.20 -14.93 0.86
C SER A 43 -0.58 -14.10 2.09
N ASP A 44 0.40 -13.73 2.93
CA ASP A 44 0.15 -12.85 4.09
C ASP A 44 -0.33 -11.46 3.62
N LEU A 45 0.26 -10.91 2.54
CA LEU A 45 -0.21 -9.66 1.94
C LEU A 45 -1.64 -9.76 1.38
N CYS A 46 -2.00 -10.90 0.79
CA CYS A 46 -3.38 -11.19 0.36
C CYS A 46 -4.35 -11.19 1.55
N GLU A 47 -3.99 -11.83 2.66
CA GLU A 47 -4.82 -11.85 3.87
C GLU A 47 -4.97 -10.45 4.48
N LEU A 48 -3.89 -9.67 4.55
CA LEU A 48 -3.94 -8.26 4.99
C LEU A 48 -4.86 -7.43 4.08
N THR A 49 -4.75 -7.61 2.77
CA THR A 49 -5.59 -6.91 1.78
C THR A 49 -7.05 -7.34 1.87
N ARG A 50 -7.34 -8.61 2.20
CA ARG A 50 -8.70 -9.09 2.43
C ARG A 50 -9.28 -8.54 3.72
N ALA A 51 -8.50 -8.59 4.80
CA ALA A 51 -8.87 -8.09 6.12
C ALA A 51 -9.09 -6.57 6.14
N SER A 52 -8.58 -5.82 5.15
CA SER A 52 -8.84 -4.40 4.99
C SER A 52 -10.15 -4.08 4.26
N GLN A 53 -10.80 -5.04 3.58
CA GLN A 53 -12.02 -4.75 2.83
C GLN A 53 -13.25 -4.67 3.77
N PRO A 54 -14.22 -3.78 3.46
CA PRO A 54 -14.10 -2.67 2.51
C PRO A 54 -13.20 -1.57 3.08
N ILE A 55 -12.37 -0.91 2.26
CA ILE A 55 -11.64 0.27 2.74
C ILE A 55 -12.68 1.32 3.19
N PRO A 56 -12.46 1.98 4.35
CA PRO A 56 -13.30 3.09 4.78
C PRO A 56 -13.51 4.12 3.65
N GLY A 57 -14.70 4.71 3.58
CA GLY A 57 -14.89 5.90 2.74
C GLY A 57 -14.04 7.05 3.27
N PRO A 58 -13.77 8.08 2.46
CA PRO A 58 -13.03 9.23 2.94
C PRO A 58 -13.79 9.84 4.12
N THR A 59 -13.05 10.12 5.19
CA THR A 59 -13.53 11.01 6.23
C THR A 59 -13.50 12.42 5.68
N ALA A 60 -14.52 13.23 5.98
CA ALA A 60 -14.55 14.66 5.72
C ALA A 60 -13.48 15.34 6.58
N VAL A 61 -12.22 15.17 6.18
CA VAL A 61 -11.12 15.97 6.66
C VAL A 61 -11.09 17.14 5.68
N ASP A 62 -11.34 18.33 6.23
CA ASP A 62 -11.23 19.64 5.59
C ASP A 62 -10.05 19.62 4.60
N ASP A 63 -10.32 19.85 3.31
CA ASP A 63 -9.45 19.63 2.14
C ASP A 63 -8.02 19.22 2.54
N GLY A 64 -7.82 17.90 2.63
CA GLY A 64 -6.60 17.29 3.13
C GLY A 64 -5.37 18.01 2.60
N ASP A 65 -4.64 18.66 3.50
CA ASP A 65 -3.35 19.28 3.20
C ASP A 65 -2.50 18.19 2.55
N GLU A 66 -2.28 18.24 1.22
CA GLU A 66 -1.49 17.26 0.44
C GLU A 66 -0.12 17.00 1.09
N ARG A 67 0.33 17.97 1.90
CA ARG A 67 1.56 17.92 2.67
C ARG A 67 1.50 16.98 3.88
N LEU A 68 0.33 16.66 4.42
CA LEU A 68 0.16 15.66 5.48
C LEU A 68 0.14 14.23 4.94
N ASP A 69 -0.45 14.02 3.76
CA ASP A 69 -0.31 12.75 3.04
C ASP A 69 1.16 12.48 2.68
N ALA A 70 1.92 13.54 2.36
CA ALA A 70 3.37 13.45 2.17
C ALA A 70 4.09 12.98 3.45
N SER A 71 3.73 13.49 4.64
CA SER A 71 4.31 13.00 5.91
C SER A 71 4.04 11.50 6.14
N VAL A 72 2.83 11.03 5.80
CA VAL A 72 2.51 9.60 5.86
C VAL A 72 3.37 8.81 4.87
N ALA A 73 3.49 9.28 3.63
CA ALA A 73 4.32 8.65 2.60
C ALA A 73 5.80 8.56 3.02
N THR A 74 6.36 9.61 3.62
CA THR A 74 7.74 9.62 4.15
C THR A 74 7.95 8.57 5.23
N VAL A 75 6.98 8.39 6.14
CA VAL A 75 7.04 7.31 7.14
C VAL A 75 7.03 5.94 6.47
N LEU A 76 6.15 5.72 5.49
CA LEU A 76 6.08 4.43 4.79
C LEU A 76 7.37 4.12 4.03
N GLU A 77 7.95 5.10 3.34
CA GLU A 77 9.23 4.96 2.65
C GLU A 77 10.37 4.67 3.64
N THR A 78 10.44 5.41 4.73
CA THR A 78 11.44 5.19 5.77
C THR A 78 11.32 3.79 6.40
N VAL A 79 10.11 3.34 6.72
CA VAL A 79 9.87 2.00 7.26
C VAL A 79 10.22 0.92 6.24
N TYR A 80 10.00 1.18 4.94
CA TYR A 80 10.36 0.25 3.88
C TYR A 80 11.88 0.07 3.77
N ASP A 81 12.62 1.18 3.84
CA ASP A 81 14.08 1.20 3.63
C ASP A 81 14.87 0.77 4.89
N ARG A 82 14.40 1.16 6.08
CA ARG A 82 15.13 0.98 7.35
C ARG A 82 14.45 0.04 8.35
N GLY A 83 13.18 -0.30 8.13
CA GLY A 83 12.37 -1.11 9.05
C GLY A 83 11.65 -0.29 10.12
N ASP A 84 12.15 0.90 10.47
CA ASP A 84 11.54 1.82 11.42
C ASP A 84 11.64 3.29 11.00
N ALA A 85 10.69 4.09 11.49
CA ALA A 85 10.71 5.54 11.35
C ALA A 85 10.77 6.19 12.72
N THR A 86 11.54 7.27 12.84
CA THR A 86 11.70 8.07 14.05
C THR A 86 11.08 9.45 13.87
N PRO A 87 10.82 10.19 14.97
CA PRO A 87 10.32 11.55 14.89
C PRO A 87 11.16 12.51 14.03
N ALA A 88 12.47 12.26 13.92
CA ALA A 88 13.37 13.10 13.14
C ALA A 88 13.21 12.92 11.62
N ASP A 89 12.58 11.83 11.18
CA ASP A 89 12.41 11.51 9.77
C ASP A 89 11.19 12.19 9.14
N VAL A 90 10.32 12.82 9.96
CA VAL A 90 8.99 13.26 9.53
C VAL A 90 8.82 14.75 9.70
N ASP A 91 8.74 15.44 8.56
CA ASP A 91 8.36 16.85 8.53
C ASP A 91 6.93 17.04 9.05
N ARG A 92 6.75 18.05 9.90
CA ARG A 92 5.47 18.41 10.53
C ARG A 92 4.81 17.27 11.34
N LEU A 93 5.62 16.39 11.93
CA LEU A 93 5.13 15.30 12.78
C LEU A 93 4.04 15.73 13.77
N ALA A 94 4.25 16.83 14.51
CA ALA A 94 3.29 17.33 15.49
C ALA A 94 1.90 17.56 14.87
N ARG A 95 1.85 18.22 13.70
CA ARG A 95 0.59 18.47 13.00
C ARG A 95 -0.07 17.18 12.51
N ALA A 96 0.73 16.25 11.96
CA ALA A 96 0.22 14.96 11.50
C ALA A 96 -0.32 14.09 12.66
N CYS A 97 0.29 14.18 13.85
CA CYS A 97 -0.22 13.56 15.07
C CYS A 97 -1.50 14.24 15.59
N ASP A 98 -1.55 15.56 15.61
CA ASP A 98 -2.76 16.32 16.01
C ASP A 98 -3.95 16.01 15.11
N CYS A 99 -3.69 15.82 13.81
CA CYS A 99 -4.69 15.37 12.85
C CYS A 99 -4.99 13.87 12.93
N GLY A 100 -4.34 13.10 13.80
CA GLY A 100 -4.57 11.67 13.97
C GLY A 100 -4.10 10.79 12.82
N LEU A 101 -3.28 11.32 11.90
CA LEU A 101 -2.73 10.59 10.75
C LEU A 101 -1.50 9.77 11.13
N LEU A 102 -0.71 10.24 12.08
CA LEU A 102 0.48 9.56 12.60
C LEU A 102 0.36 9.36 14.12
N ALA A 103 1.01 8.33 14.63
CA ALA A 103 1.14 8.10 16.07
C ALA A 103 2.62 7.88 16.43
N VAL A 104 3.02 8.35 17.60
CA VAL A 104 4.36 8.08 18.15
C VAL A 104 4.21 7.14 19.34
N ALA A 105 4.92 6.01 19.30
CA ALA A 105 4.96 5.05 20.38
C ALA A 105 6.36 4.44 20.47
N ASP A 106 6.89 4.35 21.70
CA ASP A 106 8.20 3.76 22.01
C ASP A 106 9.37 4.35 21.20
N GLY A 107 9.31 5.65 20.91
CA GLY A 107 10.34 6.35 20.14
C GLY A 107 10.24 6.19 18.61
N SER A 108 9.26 5.41 18.12
CA SER A 108 9.00 5.20 16.70
C SER A 108 7.71 5.89 16.25
N VAL A 109 7.67 6.27 14.98
CA VAL A 109 6.50 6.84 14.29
C VAL A 109 5.78 5.75 13.52
N HIS A 110 4.47 5.67 13.68
CA HIS A 110 3.61 4.64 13.10
C HIS A 110 2.47 5.27 12.31
N VAL A 111 2.04 4.58 11.25
CA VAL A 111 0.86 4.93 10.45
C VAL A 111 -0.33 4.07 10.92
N PRO A 112 -1.23 4.58 11.78
CA PRO A 112 -2.42 3.84 12.19
C PRO A 112 -3.36 3.60 11.01
N LEU A 113 -3.92 2.40 10.90
CA LEU A 113 -4.97 2.06 9.94
C LEU A 113 -6.28 1.81 10.70
N ALA A 114 -7.12 2.84 10.74
CA ALA A 114 -8.41 2.83 11.42
C ALA A 114 -9.57 2.67 10.44
N ARG A 115 -10.72 2.19 10.92
CA ARG A 115 -11.94 2.05 10.10
C ARG A 115 -12.76 3.35 9.99
N ALA A 116 -12.47 4.33 10.82
CA ALA A 116 -13.17 5.60 10.91
C ALA A 116 -12.23 6.67 11.47
N GLY A 117 -12.66 7.94 11.40
CA GLY A 117 -11.86 9.09 11.86
C GLY A 117 -10.75 9.47 10.87
N PRO A 118 -9.86 10.40 11.26
CA PRO A 118 -8.82 10.90 10.37
C PRO A 118 -7.86 9.81 9.86
N ALA A 119 -7.46 8.86 10.72
CA ALA A 119 -6.62 7.72 10.36
C ALA A 119 -7.24 6.76 9.32
N ALA A 120 -8.51 6.94 8.95
CA ALA A 120 -9.12 6.21 7.84
C ALA A 120 -8.53 6.63 6.48
N GLY A 121 -8.05 7.87 6.34
CA GLY A 121 -7.41 8.36 5.12
C GLY A 121 -6.10 7.63 4.78
N ASN A 122 -5.38 7.16 5.80
CA ASN A 122 -4.10 6.45 5.65
C ASN A 122 -4.20 5.19 4.79
N TRP A 123 -5.37 4.56 4.69
CA TRP A 123 -5.55 3.38 3.84
C TRP A 123 -5.23 3.67 2.38
N ALA A 124 -5.64 4.82 1.86
CA ALA A 124 -5.39 5.18 0.48
C ALA A 124 -3.89 5.38 0.22
N VAL A 125 -3.19 6.05 1.14
CA VAL A 125 -1.74 6.31 1.06
C VAL A 125 -0.96 4.99 1.13
N VAL A 126 -1.27 4.12 2.10
CA VAL A 126 -0.62 2.81 2.23
C VAL A 126 -0.87 1.94 0.99
N PHE A 127 -2.10 1.89 0.48
CA PHE A 127 -2.42 1.06 -0.67
C PHE A 127 -1.77 1.57 -1.95
N ALA A 128 -1.65 2.89 -2.13
CA ALA A 128 -0.92 3.48 -3.24
C ALA A 128 0.58 3.14 -3.15
N PHE A 129 1.19 3.33 -1.99
CA PHE A 129 2.60 3.00 -1.77
C PHE A 129 2.89 1.52 -2.07
N VAL A 130 2.11 0.60 -1.51
CA VAL A 130 2.29 -0.84 -1.73
C VAL A 130 2.05 -1.21 -3.19
N HIS A 131 1.03 -0.63 -3.84
CA HIS A 131 0.76 -0.86 -5.26
C HIS A 131 1.98 -0.54 -6.14
N ASP A 132 2.65 0.58 -5.85
CA ASP A 132 3.80 1.03 -6.62
C ASP A 132 5.02 0.13 -6.39
N ARG A 133 5.26 -0.30 -5.13
CA ARG A 133 6.33 -1.26 -4.82
C ARG A 133 6.10 -2.63 -5.46
N LEU A 134 4.86 -3.12 -5.49
CA LEU A 134 4.55 -4.41 -6.13
C LEU A 134 4.87 -4.44 -7.63
N ASP A 135 4.83 -3.31 -8.34
CA ASP A 135 5.22 -3.30 -9.76
C ASP A 135 6.73 -3.47 -9.93
N ALA A 136 7.53 -2.78 -9.11
CA ALA A 136 8.97 -2.96 -9.08
C ALA A 136 9.36 -4.41 -8.71
N LEU A 137 8.69 -4.99 -7.70
CA LEU A 137 8.89 -6.38 -7.30
C LEU A 137 8.51 -7.37 -8.40
N ARG A 138 7.43 -7.09 -9.15
CA ARG A 138 7.02 -7.90 -10.30
C ARG A 138 8.09 -7.92 -11.37
N GLU A 139 8.69 -6.77 -11.65
CA GLU A 139 9.81 -6.67 -12.60
C GLU A 139 11.02 -7.46 -12.12
N LYS A 140 11.44 -7.28 -10.86
CA LYS A 140 12.55 -8.05 -10.27
C LYS A 140 12.29 -9.56 -10.30
N GLY A 141 11.08 -10.01 -9.93
CA GLY A 141 10.68 -11.42 -10.00
C GLY A 141 10.69 -11.98 -11.44
N ALA A 142 10.30 -11.17 -12.42
CA ALA A 142 10.40 -11.55 -13.84
C ALA A 142 11.85 -11.72 -14.28
N HIS A 143 12.77 -10.87 -13.81
CA HIS A 143 14.20 -11.01 -14.08
C HIS A 143 14.76 -12.32 -13.51
N VAL A 144 14.35 -12.71 -12.29
CA VAL A 144 14.73 -14.01 -11.70
C VAL A 144 14.24 -15.16 -12.58
N ARG A 145 12.95 -15.16 -12.94
CA ARG A 145 12.34 -16.17 -13.82
C ARG A 145 13.10 -16.29 -15.15
N ASP A 146 13.38 -15.16 -15.80
CA ASP A 146 14.05 -15.14 -17.11
C ASP A 146 15.51 -15.59 -17.02
N ARG A 147 16.19 -15.33 -15.89
CA ARG A 147 17.53 -15.86 -15.61
C ARG A 147 17.51 -17.38 -15.44
N ILE A 148 16.51 -17.93 -14.75
CA ILE A 148 16.33 -19.39 -14.62
C ILE A 148 16.08 -20.03 -16.00
N ALA A 149 15.18 -19.46 -16.79
CA ALA A 149 14.85 -19.96 -18.13
C ALA A 149 16.09 -19.97 -19.05
N ARG A 150 16.87 -18.88 -19.08
CA ARG A 150 18.12 -18.79 -19.85
C ARG A 150 19.21 -19.76 -19.40
N SER A 151 19.16 -20.22 -18.16
CA SER A 151 20.07 -21.23 -17.63
C SER A 151 19.71 -22.66 -18.04
N GLY A 152 18.84 -22.84 -19.04
CA GLY A 152 18.38 -24.15 -19.51
C GLY A 152 17.37 -24.83 -18.59
N LYS A 153 16.81 -24.11 -17.62
CA LYS A 153 15.84 -24.63 -16.64
C LYS A 153 14.41 -24.17 -16.93
N ALA A 154 14.10 -23.91 -18.20
CA ALA A 154 12.73 -23.59 -18.62
C ALA A 154 11.76 -24.73 -18.26
N GLU A 155 10.52 -24.39 -17.91
CA GLU A 155 9.44 -25.33 -17.55
C GLU A 155 9.68 -26.23 -16.34
N THR A 156 10.84 -26.09 -15.68
CA THR A 156 11.14 -26.77 -14.42
C THR A 156 10.30 -26.21 -13.27
N VAL A 157 10.25 -26.94 -12.16
CA VAL A 157 9.55 -26.48 -10.94
C VAL A 157 10.04 -25.11 -10.47
N PHE A 158 11.34 -24.82 -10.64
CA PHE A 158 11.95 -23.54 -10.24
C PHE A 158 11.37 -22.37 -11.03
N GLU A 159 11.32 -22.48 -12.35
CA GLU A 159 10.75 -21.44 -13.20
C GLU A 159 9.25 -21.27 -12.95
N ARG A 160 8.51 -22.37 -12.74
CA ARG A 160 7.08 -22.31 -12.40
C ARG A 160 6.81 -21.57 -11.09
N VAL A 161 7.61 -21.79 -10.04
CA VAL A 161 7.47 -21.07 -8.76
C VAL A 161 7.65 -19.57 -8.97
N TRP A 162 8.70 -19.15 -9.69
CA TRP A 162 8.95 -17.74 -9.96
C TRP A 162 7.93 -17.12 -10.93
N ARG A 163 7.37 -17.90 -11.84
CA ARG A 163 6.21 -17.50 -12.63
C ARG A 163 5.00 -17.23 -11.73
N SER A 164 4.70 -18.13 -10.80
CA SER A 164 3.61 -17.93 -9.83
C SER A 164 3.83 -16.72 -8.92
N VAL A 165 5.09 -16.41 -8.54
CA VAL A 165 5.42 -15.18 -7.83
C VAL A 165 5.03 -13.95 -8.65
N VAL A 166 5.44 -13.89 -9.92
CA VAL A 166 5.15 -12.77 -10.83
C VAL A 166 3.65 -12.61 -11.07
N GLU A 167 2.93 -13.72 -11.27
CA GLU A 167 1.47 -13.74 -11.43
C GLU A 167 0.75 -13.25 -10.17
N THR A 168 1.17 -13.74 -9.00
CA THR A 168 0.58 -13.33 -7.70
C THR A 168 0.81 -11.84 -7.42
N LEU A 169 2.01 -11.32 -7.69
CA LEU A 169 2.31 -9.88 -7.60
C LEU A 169 1.38 -9.05 -8.50
N ALA A 170 1.17 -9.51 -9.74
CA ALA A 170 0.29 -8.84 -10.69
C ALA A 170 -1.19 -8.83 -10.24
N ASP A 171 -1.64 -9.94 -9.65
CA ASP A 171 -3.01 -10.08 -9.14
C ASP A 171 -3.26 -9.20 -7.92
N ILE A 172 -2.34 -9.19 -6.94
CA ILE A 172 -2.44 -8.29 -5.77
C ILE A 172 -2.46 -6.84 -6.25
N ARG A 173 -1.56 -6.46 -7.18
CA ARG A 173 -1.56 -5.12 -7.76
C ARG A 173 -2.89 -4.75 -8.39
N ARG A 174 -3.50 -5.68 -9.14
CA ARG A 174 -4.81 -5.47 -9.78
C ARG A 174 -5.91 -5.23 -8.74
N VAL A 175 -5.89 -5.99 -7.63
CA VAL A 175 -6.83 -5.82 -6.51
C VAL A 175 -6.65 -4.44 -5.89
N LEU A 176 -5.42 -4.07 -5.49
CA LEU A 176 -5.13 -2.76 -4.89
C LEU A 176 -5.57 -1.60 -5.80
N ARG A 177 -5.25 -1.68 -7.10
CA ARG A 177 -5.68 -0.67 -8.08
C ARG A 177 -7.20 -0.54 -8.15
N HIS A 178 -7.92 -1.67 -8.18
CA HIS A 178 -9.37 -1.66 -8.20
C HIS A 178 -9.94 -1.02 -6.92
N THR A 179 -9.38 -1.38 -5.77
CA THR A 179 -9.79 -0.81 -4.49
C THR A 179 -9.52 0.70 -4.41
N LEU A 180 -8.34 1.16 -4.83
CA LEU A 180 -7.99 2.59 -4.91
C LEU A 180 -8.92 3.36 -5.86
N THR A 181 -9.25 2.76 -7.01
CA THR A 181 -10.18 3.36 -7.98
C THR A 181 -11.57 3.51 -7.38
N ARG A 182 -12.06 2.47 -6.70
CA ARG A 182 -13.34 2.50 -5.99
C ARG A 182 -13.33 3.56 -4.88
N HIS A 183 -12.25 3.63 -4.10
CA HIS A 183 -12.09 4.63 -3.05
C HIS A 183 -12.14 6.06 -3.64
N ARG A 184 -11.38 6.34 -4.70
CA ARG A 184 -11.40 7.64 -5.40
C ARG A 184 -12.79 7.98 -5.94
N TRP A 185 -13.49 7.01 -6.53
CA TRP A 185 -14.84 7.23 -7.04
C TRP A 185 -15.85 7.57 -5.94
N VAL A 186 -15.82 6.82 -4.82
CA VAL A 186 -16.65 7.12 -3.64
C VAL A 186 -16.31 8.50 -3.10
N SER A 187 -15.01 8.84 -3.04
CA SER A 187 -14.56 10.12 -2.54
C SER A 187 -15.02 11.30 -3.38
N HIS A 188 -14.89 11.17 -4.71
CA HIS A 188 -15.37 12.19 -5.64
C HIS A 188 -16.89 12.38 -5.57
N ARG A 189 -17.64 11.31 -5.26
CA ARG A 189 -19.10 11.38 -5.12
C ARG A 189 -19.52 11.97 -3.78
N ALA A 190 -18.81 11.65 -2.70
CA ALA A 190 -19.04 12.20 -1.37
C ALA A 190 -18.66 13.68 -1.29
N GLY A 191 -17.50 14.08 -1.86
CA GLY A 191 -17.10 15.50 -1.94
C GLY A 191 -18.00 16.35 -2.83
N ARG A 192 -18.78 15.73 -3.72
CA ARG A 192 -19.84 16.41 -4.49
C ARG A 192 -21.17 16.57 -3.73
N SER A 193 -21.33 15.97 -2.55
CA SER A 193 -22.61 15.96 -1.85
C SER A 193 -22.90 17.20 -1.00
N ASP A 194 -21.97 18.15 -0.86
CA ASP A 194 -22.23 19.42 -0.15
C ASP A 194 -22.31 20.61 -1.09
N ASP A 195 -23.56 21.00 -1.38
CA ASP A 195 -24.08 22.39 -1.36
C ASP A 195 -25.42 22.50 -2.11
N ARG A 196 -25.72 21.59 -3.03
CA ARG A 196 -26.91 21.74 -3.90
C ARG A 196 -28.26 21.57 -3.17
N PRO A 197 -28.45 20.64 -2.23
CA PRO A 197 -29.74 20.50 -1.55
C PRO A 197 -30.02 21.66 -0.60
N GLN A 198 -29.00 22.14 0.13
CA GLN A 198 -29.13 23.28 1.05
C GLN A 198 -29.28 24.61 0.32
N ARG A 199 -28.53 24.84 -0.78
CA ARG A 199 -28.73 26.02 -1.63
C ARG A 199 -30.07 26.02 -2.37
N PHE A 200 -30.59 24.85 -2.73
CA PHE A 200 -31.93 24.74 -3.30
C PHE A 200 -33.01 25.03 -2.24
N GLY A 201 -32.85 24.50 -1.03
CA GLY A 201 -33.76 24.79 0.09
C GLY A 201 -33.80 26.27 0.45
N SER A 202 -32.63 26.92 0.56
CA SER A 202 -32.56 28.36 0.84
C SER A 202 -33.12 29.20 -0.32
N TRP A 203 -32.87 28.83 -1.57
CA TRP A 203 -33.41 29.50 -2.75
C TRP A 203 -34.93 29.35 -2.87
N VAL A 204 -35.51 28.20 -2.51
CA VAL A 204 -36.97 27.99 -2.52
C VAL A 204 -37.65 28.83 -1.45
N VAL A 205 -37.07 28.91 -0.25
CA VAL A 205 -37.62 29.74 0.85
C VAL A 205 -37.59 31.23 0.48
N GLU A 206 -36.47 31.71 -0.07
CA GLU A 206 -36.31 33.12 -0.49
C GLU A 206 -37.29 33.53 -1.60
N ARG A 207 -37.74 32.57 -2.43
CA ARG A 207 -38.70 32.80 -3.52
C ARG A 207 -40.17 32.61 -3.16
N LEU A 208 -40.47 32.08 -1.97
CA LEU A 208 -41.83 31.91 -1.47
C LEU A 208 -42.23 33.04 -0.50
N ASP A 209 -41.25 33.79 0.01
CA ASP A 209 -41.44 34.98 0.86
C ASP A 209 -41.44 36.31 0.08
N THR A 210 -41.46 36.27 -1.27
CA THR A 210 -41.68 37.43 -2.18
C THR A 210 -42.93 37.24 -3.03
#